data_AF-A0A1Y3BI97-F1
#
_entry.id   AF-A0A1Y3BI97-F1
#
_cell.length_a   1.000
_cell.length_b   1.000
_cell.length_c   1.000
_cell.angle_alpha   90.00
_cell.angle_beta   90.00
_cell.angle_gamma   90.00
#
_symmetry.space_group_name_H-M   'P 1'
#
loop_
_entity.id
_entity.type
_entity.pdbx_description
1 polymer ?
#
loop_
_entity_poly.entity_id
_entity_poly.type
_entity_poly.pdbx_seq_one_letter_code
_entity_poly.pdbx_strand_id
1 'polypeptide(L)'
;MDWITVIDFPLCPFSVQLTSLDQNIGYVNIGNDDDDDVTLDDCLKAFIEPEILVPREASKQLSFWRLPSILVIQLKRFKTHSSSYYHEKINYMIKYPFELNLEKYIVKHNDDQQQSPPPIYELYAIVNHQGRPTWGHYTAFARSSHSNEFGWRLFDDNCVDKITDDREIITSKAYLLFYKRREH
;
A
#
# COMPACT_ATOMS: atom_id res chain seq x y z
N MET A 1 -18.13 -11.20 -7.28
CA MET A 1 -18.10 -9.95 -8.08
C MET A 1 -16.73 -9.36 -7.88
N ASP A 2 -15.89 -9.57 -8.88
CA ASP A 2 -14.49 -9.22 -8.93
C ASP A 2 -14.29 -7.71 -9.04
N TRP A 3 -13.32 -7.18 -8.31
CA TRP A 3 -12.85 -5.81 -8.50
C TRP A 3 -11.42 -5.67 -7.98
N ILE A 4 -10.50 -6.20 -8.77
CA ILE A 4 -9.12 -5.72 -8.85
C ILE A 4 -9.04 -4.97 -10.18
N THR A 5 -8.80 -3.66 -10.13
CA THR A 5 -8.45 -2.90 -11.33
C THR A 5 -6.94 -2.93 -11.44
N VAL A 6 -6.41 -3.58 -12.47
CA VAL A 6 -5.02 -3.36 -12.86
C VAL A 6 -5.02 -2.05 -13.63
N ILE A 7 -4.41 -0.99 -13.08
CA ILE A 7 -4.20 0.24 -13.84
C ILE A 7 -3.01 -0.01 -14.76
N ASP A 8 -3.31 -0.29 -16.02
CA ASP A 8 -2.34 -0.49 -17.09
C ASP A 8 -1.81 0.88 -17.55
N PHE A 9 -0.61 1.27 -17.09
CA PHE A 9 0.15 2.33 -17.74
C PHE A 9 1.08 1.69 -18.77
N PRO A 10 0.96 2.01 -20.06
CA PRO A 10 1.52 1.22 -21.17
C PRO A 10 3.07 1.20 -21.28
N LEU A 11 3.82 1.57 -20.24
CA LEU A 11 5.29 1.64 -20.26
C LEU A 11 6.01 0.98 -19.07
N CYS A 12 5.31 0.46 -18.06
CA CYS A 12 5.96 -0.22 -16.92
C CYS A 12 5.17 -1.47 -16.51
N PRO A 13 5.72 -2.70 -16.67
CA PRO A 13 5.02 -3.89 -16.23
C PRO A 13 5.05 -3.96 -14.69
N PHE A 14 3.89 -4.29 -14.12
CA PHE A 14 3.60 -4.61 -12.71
C PHE A 14 3.43 -3.41 -11.75
N SER A 15 2.20 -2.91 -11.65
CA SER A 15 1.70 -2.26 -10.42
C SER A 15 0.85 -3.28 -9.63
N VAL A 16 1.18 -3.53 -8.37
CA VAL A 16 0.39 -4.42 -7.51
C VAL A 16 -0.57 -3.59 -6.66
N GLN A 17 -1.85 -3.58 -7.03
CA GLN A 17 -2.87 -3.03 -6.14
C GLN A 17 -3.11 -4.02 -5.00
N LEU A 18 -2.56 -3.74 -3.81
CA LEU A 18 -2.85 -4.55 -2.63
C LEU A 18 -4.22 -4.21 -2.11
N THR A 19 -5.09 -5.20 -2.14
CA THR A 19 -6.48 -5.02 -1.77
C THR A 19 -6.90 -6.14 -0.85
N SER A 20 -6.60 -6.00 0.43
CA SER A 20 -7.25 -6.79 1.48
C SER A 20 -7.54 -5.87 2.65
N LEU A 21 -8.73 -5.30 2.61
CA LEU A 21 -9.32 -4.56 3.72
C LEU A 21 -10.78 -4.99 3.96
N ASP A 22 -11.40 -5.63 2.96
CA ASP A 22 -12.85 -5.86 2.99
C ASP A 22 -13.29 -7.20 3.56
N GLN A 23 -12.39 -8.17 3.78
CA GLN A 23 -12.79 -9.45 4.38
C GLN A 23 -11.88 -9.93 5.52
N ASN A 24 -10.55 -9.81 5.43
CA ASN A 24 -9.66 -10.31 6.49
C ASN A 24 -9.43 -9.36 7.67
N ILE A 25 -9.43 -8.04 7.47
CA ILE A 25 -9.26 -7.09 8.59
C ILE A 25 -10.53 -7.01 9.47
N GLY A 26 -11.68 -7.46 8.96
CA GLY A 26 -12.85 -7.71 9.81
C GLY A 26 -12.65 -8.85 10.81
N TYR A 27 -11.70 -9.76 10.57
CA TYR A 27 -11.32 -10.87 11.46
C TYR A 27 -10.05 -10.57 12.28
N VAL A 28 -9.16 -9.70 11.80
CA VAL A 28 -8.06 -9.15 12.59
C VAL A 28 -8.63 -8.05 13.49
N ASN A 29 -9.30 -8.44 14.57
CA ASN A 29 -9.76 -7.61 15.69
C ASN A 29 -9.85 -6.10 15.40
N ILE A 30 -10.89 -5.65 14.69
CA ILE A 30 -11.42 -4.30 14.97
C ILE A 30 -12.34 -4.46 16.17
N GLY A 31 -11.76 -4.74 17.33
CA GLY A 31 -12.48 -5.16 18.52
C GLY A 31 -11.67 -4.91 19.77
N ASN A 32 -12.03 -3.80 20.42
CA ASN A 32 -11.78 -3.43 21.82
C ASN A 32 -10.41 -2.83 22.12
N ASP A 33 -10.47 -1.57 22.54
CA ASP A 33 -9.61 -0.86 23.50
C ASP A 33 -8.12 -1.24 23.58
N ASP A 34 -7.29 -0.21 23.34
CA ASP A 34 -5.85 -0.05 23.62
C ASP A 34 -4.83 -0.52 22.56
N ASP A 35 -4.37 0.45 21.76
CA ASP A 35 -2.98 0.62 21.29
C ASP A 35 -2.32 -0.39 20.30
N ASP A 36 -3.09 -1.14 19.51
CA ASP A 36 -2.50 -1.90 18.39
C ASP A 36 -2.56 -1.11 17.06
N ASP A 37 -1.50 -0.36 16.78
CA ASP A 37 -1.33 0.36 15.52
C ASP A 37 -1.21 -0.60 14.32
N VAL A 38 -2.20 -0.57 13.40
CA VAL A 38 -2.20 -1.38 12.18
C VAL A 38 -0.99 -1.04 11.28
N THR A 39 -0.27 -2.06 10.81
CA THR A 39 0.89 -1.87 9.94
C THR A 39 0.65 -2.31 8.49
N LEU A 40 1.47 -1.81 7.56
CA LEU A 40 1.49 -2.28 6.17
C LEU A 40 1.82 -3.78 6.09
N ASP A 41 2.60 -4.30 7.04
CA ASP A 41 2.92 -5.73 7.11
C ASP A 41 1.67 -6.56 7.36
N ASP A 42 0.77 -6.09 8.23
CA ASP A 42 -0.48 -6.77 8.53
C ASP A 42 -1.42 -6.73 7.32
N CYS A 43 -1.46 -5.62 6.59
CA CYS A 43 -2.18 -5.54 5.31
C CYS A 43 -1.63 -6.52 4.26
N LEU A 44 -0.31 -6.69 4.18
CA LEU A 44 0.35 -7.63 3.27
C LEU A 44 0.05 -9.09 3.63
N LYS A 45 0.09 -9.44 4.92
CA LYS A 45 -0.32 -10.78 5.40
C LYS A 45 -1.77 -11.06 5.05
N ALA A 46 -2.68 -10.15 5.40
CA ALA A 46 -4.09 -10.28 5.10
C ALA A 46 -4.38 -10.39 3.59
N PHE A 47 -3.50 -9.87 2.74
CA PHE A 47 -3.61 -9.98 1.27
C PHE A 47 -3.24 -11.37 0.73
N ILE A 48 -2.27 -12.06 1.35
CA ILE A 48 -1.83 -13.39 0.92
C ILE A 48 -2.53 -14.54 1.65
N GLU A 49 -3.29 -14.24 2.70
CA GLU A 49 -4.06 -15.22 3.45
C GLU A 49 -5.19 -15.82 2.57
N PRO A 50 -5.39 -17.15 2.60
CA PRO A 50 -6.50 -17.78 1.90
C PRO A 50 -7.85 -17.27 2.41
N GLU A 51 -8.73 -16.86 1.50
CA GLU A 51 -10.12 -16.51 1.80
C GLU A 51 -11.07 -17.61 1.31
N ILE A 52 -12.10 -17.93 2.12
CA ILE A 52 -13.17 -18.85 1.74
C ILE A 52 -14.28 -18.05 1.09
N LEU A 53 -14.59 -18.37 -0.16
CA LEU A 53 -15.69 -17.76 -0.89
C LEU A 53 -17.01 -18.42 -0.47
N VAL A 54 -18.06 -17.62 -0.31
CA VAL A 54 -19.43 -18.06 0.04
C VAL A 54 -20.36 -17.52 -1.06
N PRO A 55 -21.41 -18.25 -1.51
CA PRO A 55 -22.03 -19.46 -0.95
C PRO A 55 -21.47 -20.81 -1.43
N ARG A 56 -20.46 -20.82 -2.29
CA ARG A 56 -19.79 -22.06 -2.72
C ARG A 56 -18.46 -22.17 -2.00
N GLU A 57 -18.28 -23.20 -1.17
CA GLU A 57 -17.03 -23.50 -0.45
C GLU A 57 -15.86 -23.69 -1.43
N ALA A 58 -15.23 -22.59 -1.80
CA ALA A 58 -14.05 -22.54 -2.65
C ALA A 58 -13.03 -21.64 -1.97
N SER A 59 -11.77 -22.08 -1.89
CA SER A 59 -10.68 -21.26 -1.39
C SER A 59 -10.05 -20.45 -2.52
N LYS A 60 -9.71 -19.20 -2.22
CA LYS A 60 -8.93 -18.33 -3.09
C LYS A 60 -7.76 -17.80 -2.30
N GLN A 61 -6.57 -17.84 -2.90
CA GLN A 61 -5.37 -17.30 -2.29
C GLN A 61 -4.61 -16.48 -3.33
N LEU A 62 -4.09 -15.32 -2.93
CA LEU A 62 -3.24 -14.49 -3.76
C LEU A 62 -1.78 -14.68 -3.35
N SER A 63 -0.87 -14.53 -4.32
CA SER A 63 0.56 -14.64 -4.08
C SER A 63 1.35 -13.77 -5.05
N PHE A 64 2.56 -13.39 -4.66
CA PHE A 64 3.46 -12.64 -5.52
C PHE A 64 4.27 -13.60 -6.39
N TRP A 65 3.97 -13.64 -7.69
CA TRP A 65 4.73 -14.40 -8.68
C TRP A 65 6.03 -13.69 -9.11
N ARG A 66 5.93 -12.38 -9.37
CA ARG A 66 7.05 -11.51 -9.74
C ARG A 66 6.89 -10.15 -9.09
N LEU A 67 8.00 -9.52 -8.73
CA LEU A 67 8.00 -8.19 -8.13
C LEU A 67 8.59 -7.13 -9.08
N PRO A 68 7.91 -5.98 -9.26
CA PRO A 68 8.38 -4.89 -10.13
C PRO A 68 9.61 -4.17 -9.61
N SER A 69 10.29 -3.39 -10.45
CA SER A 69 11.26 -2.39 -9.98
C SER A 69 10.60 -1.23 -9.22
N ILE A 70 9.35 -0.88 -9.57
CA ILE A 70 8.53 0.13 -8.88
C ILE A 70 7.24 -0.52 -8.38
N LEU A 71 7.12 -0.63 -7.07
CA LEU A 71 5.94 -1.14 -6.41
C LEU A 71 5.05 0.03 -5.96
N VAL A 72 3.82 0.06 -6.45
CA VAL A 72 2.81 1.03 -6.02
C VAL A 72 1.78 0.30 -5.18
N ILE A 73 1.62 0.70 -3.91
CA ILE A 73 0.66 0.11 -2.98
C ILE A 73 -0.46 1.11 -2.74
N GLN A 74 -1.70 0.72 -3.00
CA GLN A 74 -2.88 1.51 -2.65
C GLN A 74 -3.48 1.01 -1.34
N LEU A 75 -3.67 1.91 -0.38
CA LEU A 75 -4.43 1.64 0.83
C LEU A 75 -5.92 1.82 0.50
N LYS A 76 -6.70 0.73 0.48
CA LYS A 76 -8.15 0.73 0.20
C LYS A 76 -8.94 1.41 1.32
N ARG A 77 -8.89 2.74 1.37
CA ARG A 77 -9.52 3.55 2.40
C ARG A 77 -10.98 3.91 2.14
N PHE A 78 -11.55 3.58 0.98
CA PHE A 78 -12.93 3.97 0.64
C PHE A 78 -13.85 2.76 0.60
N LYS A 79 -14.95 2.83 1.35
CA LYS A 79 -16.01 1.84 1.34
C LYS A 79 -17.25 2.45 0.72
N THR A 80 -17.89 1.69 -0.17
CA THR A 80 -19.18 2.05 -0.75
C THR A 80 -20.20 1.05 -0.25
N HIS A 81 -21.20 1.52 0.48
CA HIS A 81 -22.29 0.67 0.92
C HIS A 81 -23.28 0.54 -0.22
N SER A 82 -23.56 -0.67 -0.69
CA SER A 82 -24.46 -0.87 -1.85
C SER A 82 -25.93 -0.60 -1.51
N SER A 83 -26.30 -0.66 -0.24
CA SER A 83 -27.68 -0.48 0.25
C SER A 83 -28.02 0.95 0.67
N SER A 84 -27.03 1.83 0.83
CA SER A 84 -27.23 3.24 1.18
C SER A 84 -26.37 4.11 0.26
N TYR A 85 -26.80 5.32 -0.09
CA TYR A 85 -25.99 6.27 -0.88
C TYR A 85 -24.82 6.87 -0.04
N TYR A 86 -24.25 6.08 0.85
CA TYR A 86 -23.23 6.49 1.81
C TYR A 86 -21.87 5.88 1.43
N HIS A 87 -20.89 6.77 1.30
CA HIS A 87 -19.49 6.41 1.11
C HIS A 87 -18.70 6.75 2.36
N GLU A 88 -17.96 5.78 2.87
CA GLU A 88 -17.14 5.92 4.08
C GLU A 88 -15.65 5.99 3.71
N LYS A 89 -14.90 6.80 4.46
CA LYS A 89 -13.44 6.79 4.42
C LYS A 89 -12.87 6.27 5.73
N ILE A 90 -11.99 5.29 5.63
CA ILE A 90 -11.17 4.74 6.70
C ILE A 90 -10.01 5.70 6.99
N ASN A 91 -10.06 6.34 8.17
CA ASN A 91 -9.09 7.36 8.58
C ASN A 91 -8.09 6.88 9.65
N TYR A 92 -8.12 5.61 10.06
CA TYR A 92 -7.14 5.12 11.04
C TYR A 92 -5.72 5.10 10.44
N MET A 93 -4.74 5.24 11.33
CA MET A 93 -3.33 5.27 10.96
C MET A 93 -2.87 3.88 10.48
N ILE A 94 -2.24 3.82 9.32
CA ILE A 94 -1.53 2.61 8.87
C ILE A 94 -0.06 2.95 8.86
N LYS A 95 0.74 2.31 9.71
CA LYS A 95 2.19 2.51 9.73
C LYS A 95 2.83 1.79 8.55
N TYR A 96 3.62 2.50 7.76
CA TYR A 96 4.38 1.94 6.64
C TYR A 96 5.86 2.25 6.80
N PRO A 97 6.75 1.28 6.51
CA PRO A 97 8.18 1.45 6.73
C PRO A 97 8.84 2.21 5.56
N PHE A 98 9.95 2.88 5.83
CA PHE A 98 10.81 3.44 4.77
C PHE A 98 11.46 2.36 3.91
N GLU A 99 11.75 1.21 4.52
CA GLU A 99 12.30 0.03 3.85
C GLU A 99 11.31 -1.13 3.96
N LEU A 100 10.94 -1.72 2.83
CA LEU A 100 10.00 -2.84 2.76
C LEU A 100 10.70 -4.07 2.20
N ASN A 101 10.83 -5.11 3.03
CA ASN A 101 11.32 -6.41 2.61
C ASN A 101 10.13 -7.33 2.25
N LEU A 102 10.04 -7.72 0.97
CA LEU A 102 8.98 -8.60 0.47
C LEU A 102 9.38 -10.08 0.38
N GLU A 103 10.58 -10.47 0.80
CA GLU A 103 11.10 -11.83 0.69
C GLU A 103 10.14 -12.90 1.25
N LYS A 104 9.49 -12.59 2.38
CA LYS A 104 8.54 -13.48 3.06
C LYS A 104 7.20 -13.69 2.34
N TYR A 105 6.90 -12.86 1.33
CA TYR A 105 5.62 -12.89 0.62
C TYR A 105 5.72 -13.53 -0.78
N ILE A 106 6.92 -13.94 -1.21
CA ILE A 106 7.14 -14.51 -2.55
C ILE A 106 7.03 -16.02 -2.49
N VAL A 107 6.40 -16.59 -3.51
CA VAL A 107 6.38 -18.04 -3.71
C VAL A 107 7.78 -18.50 -4.10
N LYS A 108 8.42 -19.32 -3.24
CA LYS A 108 9.72 -19.92 -3.56
C LYS A 108 9.50 -21.09 -4.52
N HIS A 109 10.02 -20.99 -5.73
CA HIS A 109 10.09 -22.12 -6.66
C HIS A 109 11.32 -22.96 -6.38
N ASN A 110 11.18 -24.29 -6.52
CA ASN A 110 12.27 -25.24 -6.26
C ASN A 110 13.49 -25.02 -7.19
N ASP A 111 13.29 -24.38 -8.35
CA ASP A 111 14.36 -24.05 -9.32
C ASP A 111 15.05 -22.70 -9.04
N ASP A 112 14.50 -21.85 -8.16
CA ASP A 112 15.02 -20.50 -7.85
C ASP A 112 15.99 -20.50 -6.65
N GLN A 113 16.68 -21.60 -6.37
CA GLN A 113 17.76 -21.64 -5.36
C GLN A 113 18.99 -20.80 -5.75
N GLN A 114 18.98 -20.14 -6.90
CA GLN A 114 20.04 -19.22 -7.33
C GLN A 114 19.79 -17.79 -6.82
N GLN A 115 20.39 -17.48 -5.66
CA GLN A 115 21.04 -16.22 -5.30
C GLN A 115 20.46 -14.90 -5.87
N SER A 116 19.15 -14.75 -6.00
CA SER A 116 18.56 -13.45 -6.31
C SER A 116 18.67 -12.57 -5.07
N PRO A 117 19.16 -11.33 -5.17
CA PRO A 117 19.25 -10.45 -4.02
C PRO A 117 17.89 -10.26 -3.35
N PRO A 118 17.85 -10.06 -2.01
CA PRO A 118 16.61 -9.82 -1.29
C PRO A 118 15.79 -8.70 -1.96
N PRO A 119 14.48 -8.90 -2.17
CA PRO A 119 13.61 -7.91 -2.80
C PRO A 119 13.24 -6.82 -1.80
N ILE A 120 14.22 -5.98 -1.52
CA ILE A 120 14.14 -4.82 -0.63
C ILE A 120 13.72 -3.61 -1.45
N TYR A 121 12.75 -2.86 -0.93
CA TYR A 121 12.23 -1.65 -1.53
C TYR A 121 12.39 -0.46 -0.61
N GLU A 122 12.62 0.71 -1.18
CA GLU A 122 12.71 1.99 -0.49
C GLU A 122 11.52 2.87 -0.85
N LEU A 123 10.85 3.41 0.17
CA LEU A 123 9.78 4.39 0.01
C LEU A 123 10.39 5.68 -0.56
N TYR A 124 9.84 6.15 -1.68
CA TYR A 124 10.33 7.37 -2.33
C TYR A 124 9.23 8.37 -2.68
N ALA A 125 7.96 7.96 -2.67
CA ALA A 125 6.84 8.88 -2.76
C ALA A 125 5.59 8.34 -2.03
N ILE A 126 4.72 9.26 -1.60
CA ILE A 126 3.44 9.00 -0.95
C ILE A 126 2.43 9.96 -1.54
N VAL A 127 1.28 9.48 -1.97
CA VAL A 127 0.12 10.35 -2.24
C VAL A 127 -0.80 10.29 -1.04
N ASN A 128 -1.12 11.45 -0.50
CA ASN A 128 -2.05 11.63 0.60
C ASN A 128 -3.43 12.03 0.06
N HIS A 129 -4.48 11.65 0.76
CA HIS A 129 -5.83 12.12 0.51
C HIS A 129 -6.47 12.66 1.78
N GLN A 130 -7.05 13.85 1.71
CA GLN A 130 -7.79 14.51 2.79
C GLN A 130 -9.24 14.74 2.36
N GLY A 131 -10.19 14.69 3.29
CA GLY A 131 -11.62 14.82 2.96
C GLY A 131 -12.32 13.48 2.76
N ARG A 132 -13.49 13.52 2.11
CA ARG A 132 -14.42 12.39 1.92
C ARG A 132 -14.14 11.62 0.62
N PRO A 133 -14.70 10.41 0.44
CA PRO A 133 -14.52 9.65 -0.80
C PRO A 133 -15.00 10.41 -2.06
N THR A 134 -16.01 11.26 -1.92
CA THR A 134 -16.62 11.99 -3.05
C THR A 134 -16.02 13.37 -3.32
N TRP A 135 -15.35 13.97 -2.33
CA TRP A 135 -14.64 15.24 -2.48
C TRP A 135 -13.46 15.24 -1.51
N GLY A 136 -12.32 15.74 -1.97
CA GLY A 136 -11.15 15.82 -1.13
C GLY A 136 -10.03 16.60 -1.78
N HIS A 137 -8.88 16.53 -1.14
CA HIS A 137 -7.65 17.15 -1.59
C HIS A 137 -6.52 16.13 -1.59
N TYR A 138 -5.72 16.13 -2.66
CA TYR A 138 -4.58 15.24 -2.81
C TYR A 138 -3.30 16.05 -2.70
N THR A 139 -2.38 15.58 -1.86
CA THR A 139 -1.02 16.12 -1.75
C THR A 139 -0.01 14.99 -1.89
N ALA A 140 1.26 15.30 -2.13
CA ALA A 140 2.28 14.27 -2.28
C ALA A 140 3.51 14.56 -1.43
N PHE A 141 4.01 13.54 -0.72
CA PHE A 141 5.40 13.55 -0.27
C PHE A 141 6.25 12.87 -1.33
N ALA A 142 7.38 13.46 -1.71
CA ALA A 142 8.36 12.77 -2.56
C ALA A 142 9.78 13.09 -2.13
N ARG A 143 10.66 12.08 -2.23
CA ARG A 143 12.08 12.20 -1.91
C ARG A 143 12.83 12.75 -3.12
N SER A 144 13.46 13.89 -2.94
CA SER A 144 14.36 14.48 -3.94
C SER A 144 15.76 13.88 -3.79
N SER A 145 16.36 13.50 -4.93
CA SER A 145 17.72 12.97 -5.05
C SER A 145 18.64 13.86 -5.90
N HIS A 146 18.19 15.05 -6.30
CA HIS A 146 19.01 15.99 -7.06
C HIS A 146 20.11 16.60 -6.19
N SER A 147 21.30 16.80 -6.80
CA SER A 147 22.61 16.98 -6.15
C SER A 147 22.73 18.05 -5.06
N ASN A 148 21.81 19.02 -4.99
CA ASN A 148 21.84 20.10 -4.00
C ASN A 148 20.65 20.06 -3.04
N GLU A 149 19.69 19.15 -3.23
CA GLU A 149 18.45 19.08 -2.47
C GLU A 149 18.07 17.62 -2.18
N PHE A 150 18.78 17.03 -1.22
CA PHE A 150 18.44 15.72 -0.66
C PHE A 150 17.35 15.85 0.41
N GLY A 151 16.37 14.95 0.38
CA GLY A 151 15.35 14.82 1.43
C GLY A 151 13.92 14.88 0.91
N TRP A 152 12.97 14.84 1.83
CA TRP A 152 11.54 14.83 1.52
C TRP A 152 10.99 16.23 1.28
N ARG A 153 10.06 16.33 0.32
CA ARG A 153 9.26 17.52 0.05
C ARG A 153 7.79 17.17 0.10
N LEU A 154 6.98 18.08 0.63
CA LEU A 154 5.53 18.08 0.46
C LEU A 154 5.18 18.95 -0.75
N PHE A 155 4.44 18.38 -1.67
CA PHE A 155 3.86 19.05 -2.84
C PHE A 155 2.36 19.20 -2.59
N ASP A 156 1.91 20.44 -2.49
CA ASP A 156 0.52 20.82 -2.30
C ASP A 156 0.15 21.87 -3.36
N ASP A 157 -0.43 21.40 -4.46
CA ASP A 157 -0.72 22.18 -5.67
C ASP A 157 0.50 22.99 -6.17
N ASN A 158 0.52 24.30 -5.93
CA ASN A 158 1.59 25.22 -6.33
C ASN A 158 2.62 25.47 -5.22
N CYS A 159 2.45 24.89 -4.04
CA CYS A 159 3.33 25.03 -2.89
C CYS A 159 4.22 23.80 -2.73
N VAL A 160 5.51 24.03 -2.45
CA VAL A 160 6.49 22.97 -2.18
C VAL A 160 7.21 23.26 -0.89
N ASP A 161 6.99 22.44 0.13
CA ASP A 161 7.57 22.59 1.44
C ASP A 161 8.66 21.55 1.70
N LYS A 162 9.73 21.95 2.38
CA LYS A 162 10.79 21.04 2.81
C LYS A 162 10.40 20.36 4.11
N ILE A 163 10.49 19.03 4.12
CA ILE A 163 10.30 18.23 5.34
C ILE A 163 11.65 18.11 6.05
N THR A 164 11.67 18.46 7.33
CA THR A 164 12.87 18.43 8.17
C THR A 164 13.03 17.13 8.93
N ASP A 165 11.92 16.51 9.31
CA ASP A 165 11.89 15.23 10.01
C ASP A 165 11.12 14.23 9.15
N ASP A 166 11.83 13.21 8.66
CA ASP A 166 11.26 12.17 7.80
C ASP A 166 10.04 11.50 8.46
N ARG A 167 9.94 11.45 9.79
CA ARG A 167 8.79 10.88 10.50
C ARG A 167 7.47 11.60 10.19
N GLU A 168 7.51 12.87 9.78
CA GLU A 168 6.32 13.66 9.44
C GLU A 168 5.58 13.13 8.20
N ILE A 169 6.26 12.35 7.34
CA ILE A 169 5.62 11.79 6.15
C ILE A 169 4.75 10.57 6.48
N ILE A 170 4.85 10.02 7.69
CA ILE A 170 4.09 8.87 8.17
C ILE A 170 2.76 9.37 8.72
N THR A 171 1.70 9.36 7.88
CA THR A 171 0.40 9.98 8.23
C THR A 171 -0.79 9.07 7.92
N SER A 172 -1.90 9.30 8.62
CA SER A 172 -3.17 8.60 8.36
C SER A 172 -3.81 8.99 7.03
N LYS A 173 -3.28 10.02 6.37
CA LYS A 173 -3.75 10.54 5.09
C LYS A 173 -3.16 9.77 3.91
N ALA A 174 -2.12 8.96 4.12
CA ALA A 174 -1.48 8.18 3.06
C ALA A 174 -2.49 7.31 2.32
N TYR A 175 -2.49 7.37 1.00
CA TYR A 175 -3.42 6.66 0.13
C TYR A 175 -2.70 5.78 -0.90
N LEU A 176 -1.66 6.31 -1.54
CA LEU A 176 -0.74 5.53 -2.37
C LEU A 176 0.67 5.61 -1.79
N LEU A 177 1.36 4.48 -1.73
CA LEU A 177 2.76 4.36 -1.34
C LEU A 177 3.57 3.90 -2.55
N PHE A 178 4.67 4.60 -2.84
CA PHE A 178 5.55 4.28 -3.96
C PHE A 178 6.90 3.82 -3.44
N TYR A 179 7.22 2.58 -3.76
CA TYR A 179 8.39 1.85 -3.32
C TYR A 179 9.26 1.53 -4.54
N LYS A 180 10.54 1.89 -4.51
CA LYS A 180 11.51 1.55 -5.56
C LYS A 180 12.39 0.41 -5.07
N ARG A 181 12.54 -0.63 -5.88
CA ARG A 181 13.44 -1.75 -5.61
C ARG A 181 14.87 -1.23 -5.50
N ARG A 182 15.58 -1.62 -4.46
CA ARG A 182 17.01 -1.33 -4.32
C ARG A 182 17.77 -2.08 -5.41
N GLU A 183 18.48 -1.35 -6.25
CA GLU A 183 19.43 -1.92 -7.21
C GLU A 183 20.73 -2.26 -6.46
N HIS A 184 21.31 -3.42 -6.75
CA HIS A 184 22.58 -3.88 -6.20
C HIS A 184 23.73 -3.55 -7.15
#